data_AF-A0A538HRM9-F1
#
_entry.id   AF-A0A538HRM9-F1
#
_cell.length_a   1.000
_cell.length_b   1.000
_cell.length_c   1.000
_cell.angle_alpha   90.00
_cell.angle_beta   90.00
_cell.angle_gamma   90.00
#
_symmetry.space_group_name_H-M   'P 1'
#
loop_
_entity.id
_entity.type
_entity.pdbx_description
1 polymer ?
#
loop_
_entity_poly.entity_id
_entity_poly.type
_entity_poly.pdbx_seq_one_letter_code
_entity_poly.pdbx_strand_id
1 'polypeptide(L)'
;MTRSVSVLVAGALTTLAMLVGCGSSQSGDNANTRLEAIVSQGVVQIQGSKDLEKLRAELFRTLARLRTVHGTTPAARRSRALAILGFQATLRGIESRLAFTRNDSGNVEAATRDAILADRSLKKGASLLRAAGRALGVRIGTLNGY
;
A
#
# COMPACT_ATOMS: atom_id res chain seq x y z
N MET A 1 -17.30 -2.73 -57.38
CA MET A 1 -15.99 -2.46 -56.73
C MET A 1 -16.06 -2.95 -55.29
N THR A 2 -15.18 -3.91 -54.97
CA THR A 2 -14.57 -4.19 -53.66
C THR A 2 -15.43 -4.24 -52.38
N ARG A 3 -15.78 -5.49 -52.01
CA ARG A 3 -15.68 -6.13 -50.68
C ARG A 3 -15.49 -5.25 -49.43
N SER A 4 -16.33 -5.50 -48.42
CA SER A 4 -15.87 -5.62 -47.04
C SER A 4 -16.61 -6.77 -46.37
N VAL A 5 -15.82 -7.66 -45.78
CA VAL A 5 -16.14 -8.99 -45.23
C VAL A 5 -16.02 -8.88 -43.71
N SER A 6 -17.02 -9.40 -42.99
CA SER A 6 -16.98 -9.91 -41.60
C SER A 6 -16.56 -8.91 -40.50
N VAL A 7 -17.08 -8.94 -39.27
CA VAL A 7 -17.11 -10.06 -38.33
C VAL A 7 -18.21 -9.82 -37.28
N LEU A 8 -19.07 -10.81 -37.13
CA LEU A 8 -19.90 -11.05 -35.95
C LEU A 8 -18.96 -11.41 -34.78
N VAL A 9 -18.92 -10.60 -33.71
CA VAL A 9 -18.44 -11.08 -32.40
C VAL A 9 -19.62 -11.09 -31.46
N ALA A 10 -20.25 -12.25 -31.42
CA ALA A 10 -20.95 -12.72 -30.24
C ALA A 10 -19.92 -13.25 -29.22
N GLY A 11 -20.18 -13.01 -27.94
CA GLY A 11 -19.52 -13.68 -26.82
C GLY A 11 -19.25 -12.70 -25.68
N ALA A 12 -19.47 -13.02 -24.42
CA ALA A 12 -20.14 -14.16 -23.79
C ALA A 12 -20.37 -13.72 -22.32
N LEU A 13 -21.41 -14.26 -21.69
CA LEU A 13 -21.63 -14.20 -20.25
C LEU A 13 -20.34 -14.48 -19.46
N THR A 14 -20.05 -13.65 -18.46
CA THR A 14 -19.56 -14.18 -17.17
C THR A 14 -20.32 -13.50 -16.04
N THR A 15 -21.33 -14.23 -15.57
CA THR A 15 -22.00 -14.07 -14.28
C THR A 15 -20.96 -13.91 -13.17
N LEU A 16 -20.99 -12.77 -12.49
CA LEU A 16 -20.25 -12.54 -11.26
C LEU A 16 -20.86 -13.45 -10.19
N ALA A 17 -20.23 -14.61 -9.96
CA ALA A 17 -20.64 -15.54 -8.94
C ALA A 17 -20.56 -14.84 -7.57
N MET A 18 -21.73 -14.63 -6.97
CA MET A 18 -21.85 -14.32 -5.56
C MET A 18 -21.25 -15.49 -4.77
N LEU A 19 -20.04 -15.32 -4.24
CA LEU A 19 -19.57 -16.14 -3.13
C LEU A 19 -20.35 -15.73 -1.89
N VAL A 20 -21.57 -16.27 -1.79
CA VAL A 20 -22.24 -16.51 -0.52
C VAL A 20 -21.45 -17.61 0.18
N GLY A 21 -20.39 -17.18 0.87
CA GLY A 21 -19.79 -17.96 1.94
C GLY A 21 -20.71 -17.89 3.15
N CYS A 22 -21.74 -18.74 3.18
CA CYS A 22 -22.49 -19.06 4.39
C CYS A 22 -21.52 -19.73 5.37
N GLY A 23 -20.95 -18.91 6.25
CA GLY A 23 -19.96 -19.35 7.23
C GLY A 23 -19.44 -18.18 8.04
N SER A 24 -20.29 -17.24 8.44
CA SER A 24 -19.93 -16.24 9.45
C SER A 24 -19.97 -16.90 10.83
N SER A 25 -18.99 -17.76 11.09
CA SER A 25 -18.48 -17.93 12.45
C SER A 25 -18.18 -16.53 12.94
N GLN A 26 -18.92 -16.13 13.97
CA GLN A 26 -18.79 -14.87 14.69
C GLN A 26 -17.32 -14.47 14.75
N SER A 27 -16.99 -13.36 14.10
CA SER A 27 -15.63 -12.82 13.99
C SER A 27 -15.13 -12.49 15.40
N GLY A 28 -14.61 -13.52 16.08
CA GLY A 28 -13.88 -13.41 17.31
C GLY A 28 -12.55 -12.74 17.00
N ASP A 29 -12.61 -11.41 16.86
CA ASP A 29 -11.55 -10.42 17.05
C ASP A 29 -10.11 -10.94 16.91
N ASN A 30 -9.82 -11.65 15.81
CA ASN A 30 -8.56 -12.36 15.72
C ASN A 30 -7.46 -11.35 15.35
N ALA A 31 -6.35 -11.38 16.09
CA ALA A 31 -5.30 -10.37 15.94
C ALA A 31 -4.67 -10.37 14.53
N ASN A 32 -4.75 -11.49 13.79
CA ASN A 32 -4.19 -11.60 12.45
C ASN A 32 -5.05 -10.86 11.41
N THR A 33 -6.37 -10.99 11.46
CA THR A 33 -7.32 -10.25 10.61
C THR A 33 -7.26 -8.76 10.90
N ARG A 34 -7.12 -8.37 12.18
CA ARG A 34 -6.88 -6.95 12.53
C ARG A 34 -5.57 -6.43 11.95
N LEU A 35 -4.49 -7.22 12.05
CA LEU A 35 -3.21 -6.87 11.44
C LEU A 35 -3.34 -6.69 9.92
N GLU A 36 -3.98 -7.64 9.25
CA GLU A 36 -4.22 -7.59 7.80
C GLU A 36 -5.03 -6.35 7.41
N ALA A 37 -6.12 -6.06 8.12
CA ALA A 37 -6.95 -4.88 7.88
C ALA A 37 -6.14 -3.58 8.03
N ILE A 38 -5.28 -3.46 9.06
CA ILE A 38 -4.45 -2.27 9.25
C ILE A 38 -3.42 -2.12 8.11
N VAL A 39 -2.77 -3.22 7.70
CA VAL A 39 -1.79 -3.19 6.60
C VAL A 39 -2.47 -2.81 5.29
N SER A 40 -3.58 -3.45 4.97
CA SER A 40 -4.35 -3.20 3.75
C SER A 40 -4.89 -1.76 3.71
N GLN A 41 -5.43 -1.26 4.82
CA GLN A 41 -5.88 0.13 4.91
C GLN A 41 -4.71 1.11 4.67
N GLY A 42 -3.55 0.88 5.30
CA GLY A 42 -2.38 1.73 5.09
C GLY A 42 -1.87 1.72 3.65
N VAL A 43 -1.94 0.58 2.97
CA VAL A 43 -1.62 0.45 1.54
C VAL A 43 -2.58 1.26 0.68
N VAL A 44 -3.89 1.18 0.94
CA VAL A 44 -4.91 1.95 0.23
C VAL A 44 -4.71 3.45 0.42
N GLN A 45 -4.36 3.90 1.63
CA GLN A 45 -4.04 5.31 1.91
C GLN A 45 -2.88 5.80 1.02
N ILE A 46 -1.82 4.99 0.88
CA ILE A 46 -0.68 5.32 0.02
C ILE A 46 -1.12 5.43 -1.45
N GLN A 47 -1.93 4.50 -1.94
CA GLN A 47 -2.35 4.47 -3.35
C GLN A 47 -3.34 5.59 -3.70
N GLY A 48 -4.21 5.96 -2.76
CA GLY A 48 -5.30 6.90 -2.99
C GLY A 48 -4.97 8.36 -2.69
N SER A 49 -3.90 8.66 -1.97
CA SER A 49 -3.65 10.03 -1.52
C SER A 49 -2.90 10.88 -2.53
N LYS A 50 -3.46 12.06 -2.82
CA LYS A 50 -2.78 13.17 -3.51
C LYS A 50 -2.24 14.21 -2.53
N ASP A 51 -2.73 14.20 -1.29
CA ASP A 51 -2.34 15.12 -0.23
C ASP A 51 -1.28 14.44 0.65
N LEU A 52 -0.04 14.94 0.56
CA LEU A 52 1.10 14.39 1.27
C LEU A 52 1.06 14.67 2.77
N GLU A 53 0.49 15.78 3.20
CA GLU A 53 0.37 16.14 4.62
C GLU A 53 -0.69 15.27 5.31
N LYS A 54 -1.84 15.10 4.65
CA LYS A 54 -2.87 14.16 5.11
C LYS A 54 -2.34 12.74 5.15
N LEU A 55 -1.65 12.29 4.10
CA LEU A 55 -1.06 10.95 4.05
C LEU A 55 -0.04 10.75 5.19
N ARG A 56 0.82 11.74 5.45
CA ARG A 56 1.78 11.71 6.56
C ARG A 56 1.07 11.43 7.90
N ALA A 57 0.02 12.19 8.21
CA ALA A 57 -0.76 11.99 9.44
C ALA A 57 -1.44 10.62 9.50
N GLU A 58 -2.00 10.14 8.39
CA GLU A 58 -2.61 8.82 8.29
C GLU A 58 -1.62 7.69 8.51
N LEU A 59 -0.40 7.80 7.97
CA LEU A 59 0.65 6.81 8.19
C LEU A 59 1.14 6.77 9.64
N PHE A 60 1.22 7.91 10.33
CA PHE A 60 1.48 7.93 11.77
C PHE A 60 0.42 7.14 12.55
N ARG A 61 -0.87 7.33 12.22
CA ARG A 61 -1.97 6.57 12.85
C ARG A 61 -1.87 5.07 12.53
N THR A 62 -1.55 4.72 11.29
CA THR A 62 -1.35 3.32 10.87
C THR A 62 -0.19 2.67 11.64
N LEU A 63 0.94 3.37 11.80
CA LEU A 63 2.06 2.89 12.62
C LEU A 63 1.68 2.70 14.09
N ALA A 64 0.92 3.64 14.66
CA ALA A 64 0.42 3.51 16.04
C ALA A 64 -0.46 2.27 16.20
N ARG A 65 -1.42 2.04 15.28
CA ARG A 65 -2.27 0.84 15.28
C ARG A 65 -1.49 -0.46 15.08
N LEU A 66 -0.50 -0.48 14.19
CA LEU A 66 0.35 -1.67 14.02
C LEU A 66 1.11 -2.02 15.29
N ARG A 67 1.51 -1.02 16.07
CA ARG A 67 2.23 -1.25 17.32
C ARG A 67 1.36 -1.96 18.36
N THR A 68 0.05 -1.73 18.37
CA THR A 68 -0.86 -2.34 19.36
C THR A 68 -1.31 -3.76 19.01
N VAL A 69 -1.25 -4.17 17.74
CA VAL A 69 -1.66 -5.51 17.31
C VAL A 69 -0.45 -6.46 17.30
N HIS A 70 -0.62 -7.68 17.80
CA HIS A 70 0.44 -8.71 17.81
C HIS A 70 -0.02 -9.95 17.06
N GLY A 71 0.69 -10.30 16.00
CA GLY A 71 0.37 -11.49 15.21
C GLY A 71 0.56 -12.78 16.03
N THR A 72 -0.42 -13.69 15.96
CA THR A 72 -0.37 -14.95 16.71
C THR A 72 0.49 -16.00 16.03
N THR A 73 0.69 -15.89 14.70
CA THR A 73 1.54 -16.80 13.91
C THR A 73 2.92 -16.18 13.63
N PRO A 74 3.95 -17.01 13.38
CA PRO A 74 5.27 -16.51 12.94
C PRO A 74 5.19 -15.64 11.68
N ALA A 75 4.34 -16.03 10.73
CA ALA A 75 4.10 -15.28 9.50
C ALA A 75 3.48 -13.90 9.78
N ALA A 76 2.48 -13.82 10.65
CA ALA A 76 1.87 -12.56 11.06
C ALA A 76 2.86 -11.65 11.81
N ARG A 77 3.68 -12.20 12.71
CA ARG A 77 4.75 -11.42 13.38
C ARG A 77 5.76 -10.85 12.39
N ARG A 78 6.20 -11.67 11.43
CA ARG A 78 7.11 -11.24 10.36
C ARG A 78 6.47 -10.15 9.49
N SER A 79 5.20 -10.34 9.09
CA SER A 79 4.47 -9.34 8.33
C SER A 79 4.40 -8.01 9.07
N ARG A 80 4.02 -8.01 10.34
CA ARG A 80 3.97 -6.79 11.16
C ARG A 80 5.30 -6.07 11.20
N ALA A 81 6.41 -6.78 11.41
CA ALA A 81 7.74 -6.18 11.43
C ALA A 81 8.08 -5.52 10.08
N LEU A 82 7.83 -6.22 8.97
CA LEU A 82 8.03 -5.71 7.61
C LEU A 82 7.13 -4.51 7.32
N ALA A 83 5.87 -4.55 7.74
CA ALA A 83 4.90 -3.47 7.55
C ALA A 83 5.34 -2.21 8.30
N ILE A 84 5.77 -2.34 9.57
CA ILE A 84 6.28 -1.21 10.35
C ILE A 84 7.47 -0.57 9.63
N LEU A 85 8.46 -1.37 9.22
CA LEU A 85 9.63 -0.85 8.50
C LEU A 85 9.25 -0.22 7.15
N GLY A 86 8.28 -0.83 6.46
CA GLY A 86 7.76 -0.34 5.18
C GLY A 86 7.07 1.02 5.32
N PHE A 87 6.12 1.15 6.24
CA PHE A 87 5.43 2.41 6.51
C PHE A 87 6.38 3.49 7.03
N GLN A 88 7.38 3.15 7.85
CA GLN A 88 8.41 4.11 8.26
C GLN A 88 9.29 4.59 7.10
N ALA A 89 9.65 3.70 6.16
CA ALA A 89 10.38 4.08 4.96
C ALA A 89 9.51 4.96 4.05
N THR A 90 8.24 4.62 3.86
CA THR A 90 7.30 5.45 3.10
C THR A 90 7.13 6.83 3.73
N LEU A 91 6.99 6.90 5.06
CA LEU A 91 6.88 8.16 5.80
C LEU A 91 8.09 9.06 5.59
N ARG A 92 9.31 8.53 5.71
CA ARG A 92 10.54 9.27 5.41
C ARG A 92 10.55 9.79 3.96
N GLY A 93 10.09 8.98 3.02
CA GLY A 93 10.00 9.40 1.62
C GLY A 93 9.02 10.54 1.39
N ILE A 94 7.89 10.53 2.09
CA ILE A 94 6.89 11.62 2.06
C ILE A 94 7.47 12.88 2.70
N GLU A 95 8.14 12.77 3.85
CA GLU A 95 8.80 13.89 4.52
C GLU A 95 9.86 14.54 3.62
N SER A 96 10.63 13.74 2.88
CA SER A 96 11.57 14.25 1.89
C SER A 96 10.87 14.93 0.70
N ARG A 97 9.74 14.42 0.19
CA ARG A 97 8.96 15.13 -0.86
C ARG A 97 8.41 16.47 -0.38
N LEU A 98 7.94 16.52 0.88
CA LEU A 98 7.49 17.77 1.49
C LEU A 98 8.67 18.75 1.67
N ALA A 99 9.86 18.26 2.03
CA ALA A 99 11.07 19.08 2.13
C ALA A 99 11.52 19.60 0.76
N PHE A 100 11.54 18.76 -0.26
CA PHE A 100 11.78 19.15 -1.65
C PHE A 100 10.91 20.34 -2.05
N THR A 101 9.59 20.23 -1.85
CA THR A 101 8.63 21.29 -2.22
C THR A 101 8.90 22.61 -1.49
N ARG A 102 9.42 22.56 -0.26
CA ARG A 102 9.81 23.77 0.50
C ARG A 102 11.13 24.38 0.02
N ASN A 103 12.06 23.56 -0.47
CA ASN A 103 13.39 23.99 -0.89
C ASN A 103 13.46 24.42 -2.37
N ASP A 104 12.45 24.06 -3.17
CA ASP A 104 12.42 24.25 -4.62
C ASP A 104 12.50 25.73 -5.05
N SER A 105 12.17 26.68 -4.17
CA SER A 105 12.18 28.12 -4.45
C SER A 105 13.50 28.85 -4.18
N GLY A 106 14.63 28.15 -4.07
CA GLY A 106 15.93 28.83 -3.92
C GLY A 106 17.11 27.98 -3.47
N ASN A 107 16.91 26.68 -3.16
CA ASN A 107 17.98 25.79 -2.75
C ASN A 107 17.97 24.48 -3.56
N VAL A 108 18.46 24.59 -4.80
CA VAL A 108 18.47 23.49 -5.78
C VAL A 108 19.26 22.27 -5.27
N GLU A 109 20.35 22.49 -4.55
CA GLU A 109 21.15 21.40 -3.99
C GLU A 109 20.36 20.61 -2.93
N ALA A 110 19.73 21.31 -1.99
CA ALA A 110 18.89 20.67 -0.97
C ALA A 110 17.69 19.96 -1.60
N ALA A 111 17.02 20.60 -2.56
CA ALA A 111 15.92 20.00 -3.30
C ALA A 111 16.36 18.69 -4.00
N THR A 112 17.48 18.71 -4.72
CA THR A 112 18.01 17.51 -5.38
C THR A 112 18.28 16.38 -4.39
N ARG A 113 18.88 16.71 -3.24
CA ARG A 113 19.13 15.73 -2.17
C ARG A 113 17.83 15.14 -1.62
N ASP A 114 16.82 15.97 -1.37
CA ASP A 114 15.52 15.55 -0.87
C ASP A 114 14.79 14.65 -1.87
N ALA A 115 14.86 14.95 -3.17
CA ALA A 115 14.29 14.11 -4.22
C ALA A 115 14.92 12.70 -4.25
N ILE A 116 16.25 12.61 -4.14
CA ILE A 116 16.97 11.32 -4.08
C ILE A 116 16.58 10.53 -2.83
N LEU A 117 16.50 11.20 -1.68
CA LEU A 117 16.10 10.58 -0.42
C LEU A 117 14.66 10.08 -0.47
N ALA A 118 13.76 10.84 -1.10
CA ALA A 118 12.39 10.45 -1.34
C ALA A 118 12.32 9.17 -2.18
N ASP A 119 12.94 9.14 -3.36
CA ASP A 119 12.92 7.99 -4.26
C ASP A 119 13.40 6.71 -3.57
N ARG A 120 14.58 6.78 -2.93
CA ARG A 120 15.18 5.65 -2.22
C ARG A 120 14.27 5.11 -1.12
N SER A 121 13.67 6.02 -0.35
CA SER A 121 12.83 5.66 0.79
C SER A 121 11.48 5.08 0.36
N LEU A 122 10.86 5.66 -0.68
CA LEU A 122 9.58 5.17 -1.23
C LEU A 122 9.76 3.80 -1.90
N LYS A 123 10.83 3.60 -2.68
CA LYS A 123 11.17 2.30 -3.27
C LYS A 123 11.39 1.23 -2.20
N LYS A 124 12.11 1.57 -1.12
CA LYS A 124 12.31 0.68 0.03
C LYS A 124 10.98 0.37 0.73
N GLY A 125 10.15 1.38 0.96
CA GLY A 125 8.82 1.23 1.55
C GLY A 125 7.94 0.28 0.75
N ALA A 126 7.86 0.46 -0.56
CA ALA A 126 7.09 -0.40 -1.46
C ALA A 126 7.56 -1.87 -1.41
N SER A 127 8.88 -2.09 -1.47
CA SER A 127 9.45 -3.45 -1.39
C SER A 127 9.10 -4.16 -0.07
N LEU A 128 9.23 -3.45 1.05
CA LEU A 128 8.93 -3.97 2.38
C LEU A 128 7.43 -4.24 2.57
N LEU A 129 6.57 -3.34 2.11
CA LEU A 129 5.12 -3.52 2.18
C LEU A 129 4.69 -4.72 1.31
N ARG A 130 5.24 -4.86 0.09
CA ARG A 130 5.01 -6.07 -0.73
C ARG A 130 5.46 -7.35 -0.03
N ALA A 131 6.59 -7.33 0.68
CA ALA A 131 7.03 -8.47 1.49
C ALA A 131 6.11 -8.76 2.68
N ALA A 132 5.58 -7.71 3.34
CA ALA A 132 4.61 -7.84 4.42
C ALA A 132 3.31 -8.47 3.94
N GLY A 133 2.80 -8.04 2.77
CA GLY A 133 1.63 -8.64 2.13
C GLY A 133 1.84 -10.11 1.83
N ARG A 134 2.97 -10.47 1.19
CA ARG A 134 3.31 -11.89 0.91
C ARG A 134 3.31 -12.75 2.18
N ALA A 135 3.79 -12.22 3.30
CA ALA A 135 3.77 -12.93 4.58
C ALA A 135 2.36 -13.12 5.17
N LEU A 136 1.37 -12.32 4.74
CA LEU A 136 -0.05 -12.48 5.09
C LEU A 136 -0.85 -13.24 4.03
N GLY A 137 -0.24 -13.63 2.90
CA GLY A 137 -0.97 -14.17 1.75
C GLY A 137 -1.72 -13.10 0.94
N VAL A 138 -1.47 -11.81 1.18
CA VAL A 138 -2.10 -10.68 0.48
C VAL A 138 -1.19 -10.14 -0.61
N ARG A 139 -1.73 -9.94 -1.81
CA ARG A 139 -1.00 -9.29 -2.91
C ARG A 139 -1.09 -7.78 -2.79
N ILE A 140 0.05 -7.13 -2.56
CA ILE A 140 0.19 -5.67 -2.64
C ILE A 140 0.80 -5.32 -3.99
N GLY A 141 0.11 -4.44 -4.74
CA GLY A 141 0.54 -3.97 -6.06
C GLY A 141 1.57 -2.84 -5.98
N THR A 142 1.60 -2.02 -7.03
CA THR A 142 2.47 -0.83 -7.12
C THR A 142 2.09 0.21 -6.06
N LEU A 143 3.09 0.86 -5.48
CA LEU A 143 2.96 1.88 -4.44
C LEU A 143 3.80 3.11 -4.82
N ASN A 144 3.16 4.26 -5.01
CA ASN A 144 3.83 5.52 -5.41
C ASN A 144 4.68 5.42 -6.68
N GLY A 145 4.34 4.50 -7.60
CA GLY A 145 5.12 4.22 -8.82
C GLY A 145 6.23 3.17 -8.66
N TYR A 146 6.36 2.54 -7.48
CA TYR A 146 7.37 1.50 -7.18
C TYR A 146 6.77 0.13 -6.84
#